data_AF-A0A552UZA9-F1
#
_entry.id   AF-A0A552UZA9-F1
#
_cell.length_a   1.000
_cell.length_b   1.000
_cell.length_c   1.000
_cell.angle_alpha   90.00
_cell.angle_beta   90.00
_cell.angle_gamma   90.00
#
_symmetry.space_group_name_H-M   'P 1'
#
loop_
_entity.id
_entity.type
_entity.pdbx_description
1 polymer ?
#
loop_
_entity_poly.entity_id
_entity_poly.type
_entity_poly.pdbx_seq_one_letter_code
_entity_poly.pdbx_strand_id
1 'polypeptide(L)'
;MKTKLLLPIILLLLAFAGNAQQKSKFAPQLDAVLKMFTTRNTEAAADVLAENYTIARIFPGMEEQVLKEVLKQIPTFSGYIIKNEKPDKDGTHLTVDFTVINDEEKKFPANFLILKDGKIQELNILENATVETKLPN
;
A
#
# COMPACT_ATOMS: atom_id res chain seq x y z
N MET A 1 -13.44 -60.09 -22.28
CA MET A 1 -14.00 -58.75 -21.99
C MET A 1 -12.85 -57.78 -21.76
N LYS A 2 -13.02 -56.55 -22.27
CA LYS A 2 -11.96 -55.62 -22.68
C LYS A 2 -11.20 -54.99 -21.52
N THR A 3 -9.94 -54.71 -21.82
CA THR A 3 -8.87 -54.17 -20.98
C THR A 3 -9.14 -52.76 -20.46
N LYS A 4 -8.55 -52.53 -19.27
CA LYS A 4 -8.49 -51.31 -18.47
C LYS A 4 -8.12 -50.08 -19.30
N LEU A 5 -8.93 -49.02 -19.26
CA LEU A 5 -8.57 -47.69 -19.74
C LEU A 5 -9.26 -46.60 -18.89
N LEU A 6 -8.83 -46.45 -17.64
CA LEU A 6 -9.22 -45.33 -16.77
C LEU A 6 -8.02 -44.38 -16.63
N LEU A 7 -7.59 -43.76 -17.74
CA LEU A 7 -6.40 -42.90 -17.74
C LEU A 7 -6.55 -41.42 -18.19
N PRO A 8 -7.73 -40.83 -18.49
CA PRO A 8 -7.76 -39.39 -18.79
C PRO A 8 -8.21 -38.48 -17.63
N ILE A 9 -8.75 -39.01 -16.52
CA ILE A 9 -9.38 -38.15 -15.49
C ILE A 9 -8.34 -37.46 -14.57
N ILE A 10 -7.15 -38.04 -14.39
CA ILE A 10 -6.13 -37.48 -13.49
C ILE A 10 -5.42 -36.25 -14.09
N LEU A 11 -5.38 -36.11 -15.42
CA LEU A 11 -4.75 -34.94 -16.06
C LEU A 11 -5.61 -33.66 -16.02
N LEU A 12 -6.92 -33.77 -15.76
CA LEU A 12 -7.82 -32.60 -15.75
C LEU A 12 -7.81 -31.85 -14.40
N LEU A 13 -7.35 -32.48 -13.32
CA LEU A 13 -7.30 -31.87 -11.99
C LEU A 13 -6.07 -30.97 -11.75
N LEU A 14 -5.07 -31.02 -12.62
CA LEU A 14 -3.86 -30.18 -12.51
C LEU A 14 -4.01 -28.79 -13.16
N ALA A 15 -5.11 -28.52 -13.87
CA ALA A 15 -5.33 -27.23 -14.54
C ALA A 15 -5.95 -26.14 -13.65
N PHE A 16 -6.34 -26.47 -12.41
CA PHE A 16 -6.95 -25.50 -11.47
C PHE A 16 -5.99 -25.02 -10.39
N ALA A 17 -4.67 -25.17 -10.57
CA ALA A 17 -3.70 -24.34 -9.85
C ALA A 17 -3.76 -22.92 -10.42
N GLY A 18 -4.92 -22.27 -10.26
CA GLY A 18 -5.05 -20.84 -10.44
C GLY A 18 -4.02 -20.18 -9.54
N ASN A 19 -3.16 -19.36 -10.12
CA ASN A 19 -2.36 -18.37 -9.40
C ASN A 19 -3.33 -17.45 -8.65
N ALA A 20 -3.86 -17.89 -7.51
CA ALA A 20 -4.36 -17.01 -6.50
C ALA A 20 -3.13 -16.29 -5.99
N GLN A 21 -2.79 -15.18 -6.65
CA GLN A 21 -1.79 -14.23 -6.17
C GLN A 21 -2.26 -13.84 -4.78
N GLN A 22 -1.64 -14.46 -3.77
CA GLN A 22 -2.04 -14.35 -2.39
C GLN A 22 -1.91 -12.87 -2.03
N LYS A 23 -3.05 -12.17 -1.97
CA LYS A 23 -3.08 -10.76 -1.59
C LYS A 23 -2.38 -10.66 -0.24
N SER A 24 -1.44 -9.72 -0.13
CA SER A 24 -0.70 -9.49 1.11
C SER A 24 -1.70 -9.32 2.26
N LYS A 25 -1.36 -9.80 3.46
CA LYS A 25 -2.15 -9.59 4.67
C LYS A 25 -2.34 -8.10 5.01
N PHE A 26 -1.50 -7.24 4.42
CA PHE A 26 -1.55 -5.77 4.55
C PHE A 26 -2.34 -5.08 3.43
N ALA A 27 -2.97 -5.85 2.53
CA ALA A 27 -3.76 -5.30 1.44
C ALA A 27 -4.86 -4.33 1.90
N PRO A 28 -5.62 -4.56 3.00
CA PRO A 28 -6.63 -3.61 3.44
C PRO A 28 -6.07 -2.21 3.71
N GLN A 29 -4.90 -2.14 4.36
CA GLN A 29 -4.23 -0.88 4.69
C GLN A 29 -3.69 -0.19 3.43
N LEU A 30 -2.99 -0.95 2.59
CA LEU A 30 -2.36 -0.41 1.38
C LEU A 30 -3.38 -0.02 0.31
N ASP A 31 -4.48 -0.78 0.18
CA ASP A 31 -5.59 -0.46 -0.73
C ASP A 31 -6.34 0.80 -0.24
N ALA A 32 -6.48 1.00 1.07
CA ALA A 32 -7.07 2.21 1.63
C ALA A 32 -6.19 3.45 1.40
N VAL A 33 -4.87 3.33 1.60
CA VAL A 33 -3.91 4.40 1.26
C VAL A 33 -3.93 4.69 -0.25
N LEU A 34 -3.90 3.66 -1.09
CA LEU A 34 -4.04 3.79 -2.54
C LEU A 34 -5.34 4.53 -2.92
N LYS A 35 -6.46 4.17 -2.28
CA LYS A 35 -7.76 4.82 -2.48
C LYS A 35 -7.72 6.29 -2.05
N MET A 36 -7.11 6.60 -0.91
CA MET A 36 -6.96 7.98 -0.42
C MET A 36 -6.23 8.86 -1.44
N PHE A 37 -5.12 8.40 -2.01
CA PHE A 37 -4.39 9.16 -3.03
C PHE A 37 -5.13 9.26 -4.35
N THR A 38 -5.76 8.18 -4.82
CA THR A 38 -6.50 8.18 -6.09
C THR A 38 -7.76 9.03 -6.03
N THR A 39 -8.48 9.02 -4.91
CA THR A 39 -9.71 9.78 -4.71
C THR A 39 -9.50 11.18 -4.14
N ARG A 40 -8.26 11.52 -3.75
CA ARG A 40 -7.92 12.79 -3.08
C ARG A 40 -8.74 13.03 -1.80
N ASN A 41 -9.14 11.97 -1.11
CA ASN A 41 -9.97 12.02 0.09
C ASN A 41 -9.29 11.31 1.27
N THR A 42 -8.94 12.05 2.32
CA THR A 42 -8.32 11.52 3.56
C THR A 42 -9.20 10.51 4.28
N GLU A 43 -10.53 10.65 4.20
CA GLU A 43 -11.48 9.74 4.86
C GLU A 43 -11.39 8.31 4.33
N ALA A 44 -10.90 8.12 3.10
CA ALA A 44 -10.77 6.80 2.50
C ALA A 44 -9.78 5.87 3.26
N ALA A 45 -8.92 6.44 4.11
CA ALA A 45 -8.00 5.70 4.97
C ALA A 45 -8.32 5.81 6.47
N ALA A 46 -9.38 6.52 6.87
CA ALA A 46 -9.67 6.79 8.28
C ALA A 46 -9.78 5.51 9.12
N ASP A 47 -10.41 4.46 8.57
CA ASP A 47 -10.59 3.18 9.27
C ASP A 47 -9.29 2.39 9.46
N VAL A 48 -8.22 2.73 8.74
CA VAL A 48 -6.92 2.04 8.84
C VAL A 48 -5.84 2.90 9.48
N LEU A 49 -6.08 4.18 9.73
CA LEU A 49 -5.16 5.05 10.46
C LEU A 49 -5.37 4.89 11.97
N ALA A 50 -4.27 4.88 12.73
CA ALA A 50 -4.33 5.04 14.19
C ALA A 50 -4.79 6.47 14.54
N GLU A 51 -5.45 6.68 15.68
CA GLU A 51 -5.92 8.01 16.09
C GLU A 51 -4.78 9.04 16.21
N ASN A 52 -3.60 8.57 16.62
CA ASN A 52 -2.38 9.35 16.82
C ASN A 52 -1.29 8.98 15.80
N TYR A 53 -1.67 8.64 14.58
CA TYR A 53 -0.69 8.35 13.53
C TYR A 53 0.23 9.55 13.29
N THR A 54 1.42 9.26 12.77
CA THR A 54 2.45 10.26 12.48
C THR A 54 2.82 10.26 11.01
N ILE A 55 3.34 11.39 10.52
CA ILE A 55 3.99 11.49 9.22
C ILE A 55 5.41 12.02 9.47
N ALA A 56 6.44 11.32 8.99
CA ALA A 56 7.82 11.75 9.14
C ALA A 56 8.02 13.22 8.74
N ARG A 57 8.80 13.95 9.56
CA ARG A 57 9.13 15.38 9.42
C ARG A 57 7.97 16.35 9.64
N ILE A 58 6.80 15.86 10.06
CA ILE A 58 5.65 16.69 10.43
C ILE A 58 5.59 16.81 11.95
N PHE A 59 5.18 17.98 12.44
CA PHE A 59 4.97 18.20 13.86
C PHE A 59 3.72 17.44 14.33
N PRO A 60 3.78 16.72 15.47
CA PRO A 60 2.63 16.00 16.01
C PRO A 60 1.38 16.88 16.18
N GLY A 61 0.24 16.39 15.72
CA GLY A 61 -1.06 17.08 15.74
C GLY A 61 -1.38 17.86 14.47
N MET A 62 -0.46 17.94 13.50
CA MET A 62 -0.67 18.61 12.22
C MET A 62 -0.90 17.62 11.06
N GLU A 63 -0.87 16.32 11.32
CA GLU A 63 -0.85 15.28 10.29
C GLU A 63 -2.04 15.36 9.35
N GLU A 64 -3.25 15.55 9.87
CA GLU A 64 -4.43 15.59 9.00
C GLU A 64 -4.46 16.81 8.07
N GLN A 65 -4.07 17.99 8.58
CA GLN A 65 -3.98 19.19 7.77
C GLN A 65 -2.91 19.05 6.68
N VAL A 66 -1.74 18.52 7.06
CA VAL A 66 -0.65 18.26 6.12
C VAL A 66 -1.07 17.23 5.09
N LEU A 67 -1.73 16.13 5.50
CA LEU A 67 -2.16 15.07 4.59
C LEU A 67 -3.10 15.62 3.50
N LYS A 68 -4.01 16.54 3.83
CA LYS A 68 -4.88 17.21 2.84
C LYS A 68 -4.08 18.00 1.81
N GLU A 69 -3.02 18.70 2.22
CA GLU A 69 -2.15 19.43 1.28
C GLU A 69 -1.25 18.49 0.47
N VAL A 70 -0.74 17.43 1.10
CA VAL A 70 0.08 16.41 0.46
C VAL A 70 -0.70 15.69 -0.64
N LEU A 71 -1.98 15.38 -0.40
CA LEU A 71 -2.84 14.79 -1.42
C LEU A 71 -2.99 15.67 -2.67
N LYS A 72 -2.82 16.98 -2.58
CA LYS A 72 -2.86 17.86 -3.76
C LYS A 72 -1.56 17.84 -4.56
N GLN A 73 -0.43 17.54 -3.91
CA GLN A 73 0.90 17.67 -4.47
C GLN A 73 1.48 16.34 -4.97
N ILE A 74 1.16 15.23 -4.29
CA ILE A 74 1.65 13.91 -4.66
C ILE A 74 0.85 13.36 -5.86
N PRO A 75 1.49 12.63 -6.79
CA PRO A 75 0.77 11.93 -7.87
C PRO A 75 -0.31 10.97 -7.36
N THR A 76 -1.21 10.57 -8.25
CA THR A 76 -2.10 9.43 -8.02
C THR A 76 -1.37 8.13 -8.36
N PHE A 77 -1.81 7.03 -7.77
CA PHE A 77 -1.15 5.73 -7.92
C PHE A 77 -2.09 4.68 -8.51
N SER A 78 -1.57 3.78 -9.34
CA SER A 78 -2.33 2.66 -9.94
C SER A 78 -2.22 1.36 -9.14
N GLY A 79 -1.21 1.25 -8.28
CA GLY A 79 -0.95 0.07 -7.48
C GLY A 79 0.32 0.22 -6.64
N TYR A 80 0.74 -0.87 -6.00
CA TYR A 80 1.91 -0.89 -5.15
C TYR A 80 2.62 -2.25 -5.16
N ILE A 81 3.88 -2.24 -4.75
CA ILE A 81 4.69 -3.45 -4.50
C ILE A 81 5.32 -3.31 -3.11
N ILE A 82 5.15 -4.32 -2.27
CA ILE A 82 5.86 -4.40 -0.99
C ILE A 82 7.29 -4.86 -1.28
N LYS A 83 8.26 -4.03 -0.91
CA LYS A 83 9.69 -4.27 -1.14
C LYS A 83 10.34 -4.97 0.05
N ASN A 84 9.88 -4.67 1.25
CA ASN A 84 10.41 -5.23 2.47
C ASN A 84 9.33 -5.29 3.55
N GLU A 85 9.37 -6.35 4.36
CA GLU A 85 8.57 -6.51 5.57
C GLU A 85 9.52 -6.82 6.72
N LYS A 86 9.54 -5.96 7.74
CA LYS A 86 10.38 -6.14 8.92
C LYS A 86 9.51 -6.17 10.17
N PRO A 87 9.41 -7.29 10.89
CA PRO A 87 8.73 -7.33 12.17
C PRO A 87 9.34 -6.33 13.16
N ASP A 88 8.47 -5.70 13.93
CA ASP A 88 8.82 -4.81 15.03
C ASP A 88 8.10 -5.25 16.32
N LYS A 89 8.54 -4.75 17.48
CA LYS A 89 7.86 -5.03 18.76
C LYS A 89 6.38 -4.63 18.73
N ASP A 90 6.04 -3.55 18.03
CA ASP A 90 4.71 -2.95 18.05
C ASP A 90 3.87 -3.33 16.82
N GLY A 91 4.50 -3.90 15.78
CA GLY A 91 3.84 -4.19 14.52
C GLY A 91 4.76 -4.73 13.44
N THR A 92 4.59 -4.26 12.20
CA THR A 92 5.45 -4.58 11.06
C THR A 92 5.77 -3.30 10.29
N HIS A 93 7.06 -3.05 10.07
CA HIS A 93 7.50 -2.03 9.14
C HIS A 93 7.41 -2.54 7.72
N LEU A 94 6.81 -1.74 6.85
CA LEU A 94 6.72 -1.98 5.42
C LEU A 94 7.48 -0.91 4.65
N THR A 95 8.25 -1.35 3.66
CA THR A 95 8.73 -0.47 2.58
C THR A 95 7.95 -0.81 1.33
N VAL A 96 7.32 0.19 0.73
CA VAL A 96 6.38 0.03 -0.38
C VAL A 96 6.73 0.99 -1.50
N ASP A 97 6.72 0.48 -2.73
CA ASP A 97 6.80 1.30 -3.94
C ASP A 97 5.42 1.42 -4.57
N PHE A 98 4.86 2.62 -4.60
CA PHE A 98 3.64 2.91 -5.37
C PHE A 98 3.97 3.16 -6.84
N THR A 99 3.13 2.66 -7.75
CA THR A 99 3.26 2.93 -9.18
C THR A 99 2.44 4.18 -9.52
N VAL A 100 3.07 5.17 -10.15
CA VAL A 100 2.40 6.42 -10.53
C VAL A 100 1.46 6.19 -11.72
N ILE A 101 0.25 6.76 -11.66
CA ILE A 101 -0.69 6.71 -12.81
C ILE A 101 -0.07 7.49 -13.98
N ASN A 102 -0.20 6.94 -15.19
CA ASN A 102 0.34 7.47 -16.45
C ASN A 102 1.87 7.41 -16.59
N ASP A 103 2.58 6.80 -15.63
CA ASP A 103 4.03 6.59 -15.67
C ASP A 103 4.38 5.34 -14.86
N GLU A 104 4.23 4.17 -15.49
CA GLU A 104 4.40 2.88 -14.82
C GLU A 104 5.85 2.60 -14.38
N GLU A 105 6.82 3.24 -15.02
CA GLU A 105 8.24 3.15 -14.67
C GLU A 105 8.56 3.96 -13.43
N LYS A 106 7.81 5.05 -13.17
CA LYS A 106 7.98 5.88 -11.99
C LYS A 106 7.39 5.23 -10.74
N LYS A 107 8.29 4.95 -9.79
CA LYS A 107 7.94 4.45 -8.45
C LYS A 107 8.03 5.57 -7.42
N PHE A 108 7.10 5.55 -6.48
CA PHE A 108 7.04 6.46 -5.35
C PHE A 108 7.22 5.66 -4.05
N PRO A 109 8.41 5.71 -3.42
CA PRO A 109 8.69 4.94 -2.22
C PRO A 109 8.01 5.56 -1.00
N ALA A 110 7.44 4.71 -0.15
CA ALA A 110 6.87 5.08 1.14
C ALA A 110 7.20 4.02 2.18
N ASN A 111 7.21 4.44 3.45
CA ASN A 111 7.39 3.53 4.58
C ASN A 111 6.18 3.59 5.51
N PHE A 112 5.83 2.45 6.09
CA PHE A 112 4.71 2.34 7.03
C PHE A 112 5.11 1.54 8.26
N LEU A 113 4.55 1.88 9.42
CA LEU A 113 4.46 0.98 10.57
C LEU A 113 2.99 0.59 10.74
N ILE A 114 2.69 -0.69 10.49
CA ILE A 114 1.36 -1.27 10.72
C ILE A 114 1.38 -2.00 12.06
N LEU A 115 0.59 -1.53 13.01
CA LEU A 115 0.42 -2.12 14.33
C LEU A 115 -0.24 -3.50 14.26
N LYS A 116 -0.13 -4.26 15.35
CA LYS A 116 -0.70 -5.62 15.46
C LYS A 116 -2.23 -5.66 15.31
N ASP A 117 -2.92 -4.56 15.60
CA ASP A 117 -4.37 -4.41 15.41
C ASP A 117 -4.75 -4.02 13.96
N GLY A 118 -3.77 -3.87 13.08
CA GLY A 118 -3.95 -3.52 11.69
C GLY A 118 -4.03 -2.01 11.41
N LYS A 119 -3.80 -1.15 12.40
CA LYS A 119 -3.76 0.31 12.21
C LYS A 119 -2.39 0.79 11.76
N ILE A 120 -2.34 1.81 10.92
CA ILE A 120 -1.12 2.49 10.48
C ILE A 120 -0.76 3.54 11.52
N GLN A 121 0.38 3.36 12.19
CA GLN A 121 0.93 4.29 13.19
C GLN A 121 1.91 5.30 12.56
N GLU A 122 2.67 4.87 11.55
CA GLU A 122 3.58 5.73 10.81
C GLU A 122 3.17 5.71 9.33
N LEU A 123 2.79 6.87 8.80
CA LEU A 123 2.40 7.08 7.41
C LEU A 123 3.51 7.89 6.70
N ASN A 124 4.70 7.32 6.56
CA ASN A 124 5.88 8.02 6.05
C ASN A 124 5.89 8.06 4.52
N ILE A 125 4.92 8.80 3.97
CA ILE A 125 4.73 9.06 2.53
C ILE A 125 5.60 10.21 2.00
N LEU A 126 6.21 11.00 2.88
CA LEU A 126 7.03 12.17 2.53
C LEU A 126 8.53 11.96 2.72
N GLU A 127 8.94 10.82 3.27
CA GLU A 127 10.32 10.62 3.73
C GLU A 127 11.36 10.84 2.60
N ASN A 128 10.97 10.48 1.37
CA ASN A 128 11.76 10.64 0.16
C ASN A 128 11.14 11.61 -0.86
N ALA A 129 10.07 12.31 -0.49
CA ALA A 129 9.44 13.28 -1.38
C ALA A 129 10.24 14.59 -1.38
N THR A 130 10.79 14.98 -2.53
CA THR A 130 11.33 16.32 -2.72
C THR A 130 10.15 17.28 -2.89
N VAL A 131 9.81 18.03 -1.85
CA VAL A 131 8.81 19.11 -1.95
C VAL A 131 9.48 20.29 -2.65
N GLU A 132 9.21 20.48 -3.94
CA GLU A 132 9.61 21.70 -4.65
C GLU A 132 8.78 22.88 -4.14
N THR A 133 9.31 23.62 -3.18
CA THR A 133 8.74 24.90 -2.76
C THR A 133 9.05 25.94 -3.84
N LYS A 134 8.10 26.19 -4.74
CA LYS A 134 8.13 27.40 -5.57
C LYS A 134 7.77 28.59 -4.68
N LEU A 135 8.77 29.37 -4.28
CA LEU A 135 8.53 30.68 -3.68
C LEU A 135 7.88 31.58 -4.76
N PRO A 136 6.79 32.29 -4.46
CA PRO A 136 6.27 33.30 -5.36
C PRO A 136 7.32 34.41 -5.52
N ASN A 137 7.60 34.79 -6.76
CA ASN A 137 8.46 35.93 -7.11
C ASN A 137 7.85 37.26 -6.65
#